data_AF-Q30DP4-F1
#
_entry.id   AF-Q30DP4-F1
#
_cell.length_a   1.000
_cell.length_b   1.000
_cell.length_c   1.000
_cell.angle_alpha   90.00
_cell.angle_beta   90.00
_cell.angle_gamma   90.00
#
_symmetry.space_group_name_H-M   'P 1'
#
loop_
_entity.id
_entity.type
_entity.pdbx_description
1 polymer ?
#
loop_
_entity_poly.entity_id
_entity_poly.type
_entity_poly.pdbx_seq_one_letter_code
_entity_poly.pdbx_strand_id
1 'polypeptide(L)'
;ELYQKYSNNSWRYLSNRLLAPSDSPEWLSFDVTGVVRQWLTHREEIEGFRLSAHCSCDSKDNTLQVDINGFSSGRRGDLATIHGMNRPFLLLMATPLERAQHLHSSRHRRALDTNYCFSSTEKNCCVRQLYIDFRKDLGWKWIHEPKGYHANFCLGPCPYIWSL
;
A
#
# COMPACT_ATOMS: atom_id res chain seq x y z
N GLU A 1 17.32 -1.47 -2.79
CA GLU A 1 16.31 -2.27 -3.51
C GLU A 1 15.88 -3.44 -2.64
N LEU A 2 14.59 -3.73 -2.61
CA LEU A 2 13.97 -4.78 -1.82
C LEU A 2 13.50 -5.91 -2.74
N TYR A 3 13.76 -7.14 -2.33
CA TYR A 3 13.41 -8.37 -3.04
C TYR A 3 12.75 -9.37 -2.09
N GLN A 4 11.85 -10.20 -2.61
CA GLN A 4 11.34 -11.40 -1.95
C GLN A 4 12.09 -12.63 -2.44
N LYS A 5 12.23 -13.63 -1.57
CA LYS A 5 12.58 -14.99 -1.97
C LYS A 5 11.46 -15.52 -2.89
N TYR A 6 11.84 -16.05 -4.05
CA TYR A 6 10.90 -16.68 -4.99
C TYR A 6 11.14 -18.19 -5.10
N SER A 7 12.40 -18.60 -5.01
CA SER A 7 12.81 -19.99 -4.80
C SER A 7 14.10 -20.01 -3.99
N ASN A 8 14.62 -21.19 -3.65
CA ASN A 8 15.85 -21.30 -2.85
C ASN A 8 17.04 -20.50 -3.41
N ASN A 9 17.11 -20.33 -4.74
CA ASN A 9 18.21 -19.61 -5.40
C ASN A 9 17.77 -18.38 -6.21
N SER A 10 16.50 -17.95 -6.10
CA SER A 10 16.00 -16.82 -6.90
C SER A 10 15.30 -15.76 -6.05
N TRP A 11 15.47 -14.52 -6.49
CA TRP A 11 14.96 -13.32 -5.83
C TRP A 11 14.07 -12.55 -6.82
N ARG A 12 12.90 -12.11 -6.36
CA ARG A 12 11.97 -11.30 -7.16
C ARG A 12 11.93 -9.88 -6.61
N TYR A 13 12.14 -8.91 -7.50
CA TYR A 13 12.08 -7.49 -7.17
C TYR A 13 10.71 -7.09 -6.60
N LEU A 14 10.72 -6.26 -5.56
CA LEU A 14 9.51 -5.66 -4.97
C LEU A 14 9.48 -4.15 -5.17
N SER A 15 10.47 -3.45 -4.65
CA SER A 15 10.49 -1.98 -4.63
C SER A 15 11.90 -1.43 -4.43
N ASN A 16 12.06 -0.14 -4.66
CA ASN A 16 13.28 0.59 -4.32
C ASN A 16 12.94 1.85 -3.50
N ARG A 17 13.96 2.40 -2.85
CA ARG A 17 13.87 3.67 -2.15
C ARG A 17 15.21 4.38 -2.29
N LEU A 18 15.16 5.63 -2.73
CA LEU A 18 16.30 6.53 -2.68
C LEU A 18 16.38 7.10 -1.26
N LEU A 19 17.55 7.03 -0.64
CA LEU A 19 17.79 7.57 0.70
C LEU A 19 18.62 8.83 0.57
N ALA A 20 18.16 9.92 1.19
CA ALA A 20 18.98 11.11 1.37
C ALA A 20 19.96 10.87 2.53
N PRO A 21 21.19 11.43 2.47
CA PRO A 21 22.07 11.44 3.62
C PRO A 21 21.36 12.09 4.81
N SER A 22 21.42 11.44 5.97
CA SER A 22 20.85 11.94 7.23
C SER A 22 21.88 11.74 8.32
N ASP A 23 22.10 12.78 9.12
CA ASP A 23 23.05 12.75 10.25
C ASP A 23 22.47 12.03 11.47
N SER A 24 21.17 11.68 11.44
CA SER A 24 20.47 11.00 12.52
C SER A 24 19.94 9.63 12.07
N PRO A 25 19.92 8.62 12.98
CA PRO A 25 19.39 7.31 12.65
C PRO A 25 17.89 7.38 12.36
N GLU A 26 17.47 6.82 11.22
CA GLU A 26 16.08 6.84 10.75
C GLU A 26 15.50 5.41 10.63
N TRP A 27 14.21 5.27 10.96
CA TRP A 27 13.45 4.04 10.73
C TRP A 27 12.86 4.02 9.31
N LEU A 28 13.21 2.99 8.55
CA LEU A 28 12.67 2.75 7.21
C LEU A 28 11.58 1.68 7.25
N SER A 29 10.49 1.91 6.53
CA SER A 29 9.38 0.96 6.37
C SER A 29 9.13 0.64 4.90
N PHE A 30 8.77 -0.61 4.61
CA PHE A 30 8.41 -1.08 3.27
C PHE A 30 7.04 -1.75 3.34
N ASP A 31 6.13 -1.38 2.42
CA ASP A 31 4.85 -2.08 2.29
C ASP A 31 5.07 -3.42 1.59
N VAL A 32 4.96 -4.49 2.38
CA VAL A 32 5.07 -5.88 1.93
C VAL A 32 3.75 -6.65 2.14
N THR A 33 2.63 -5.94 2.28
CA THR A 33 1.32 -6.53 2.61
C THR A 33 0.91 -7.64 1.63
N GLY A 34 1.11 -7.41 0.32
CA GLY A 34 0.78 -8.41 -0.71
C GLY A 34 1.63 -9.67 -0.61
N VAL A 35 2.92 -9.52 -0.35
CA VAL A 35 3.90 -10.61 -0.24
C VAL A 35 3.60 -11.47 0.99
N VAL A 36 3.44 -10.83 2.15
CA VAL A 36 3.15 -11.56 3.40
C VAL A 36 1.81 -12.27 3.32
N ARG A 37 0.79 -11.66 2.69
CA ARG A 37 -0.50 -12.34 2.44
C ARG A 37 -0.31 -13.60 1.59
N GLN A 38 0.54 -13.53 0.56
CA GLN A 38 0.86 -14.70 -0.27
C GLN A 38 1.58 -15.78 0.55
N TRP A 39 2.57 -15.44 1.37
CA TRP A 39 3.26 -16.42 2.20
C TRP A 39 2.34 -17.15 3.17
N LEU A 40 1.37 -16.44 3.77
CA LEU A 40 0.37 -17.04 4.65
C LEU A 40 -0.56 -18.07 3.95
N THR A 41 -0.64 -18.06 2.61
CA THR A 41 -1.37 -19.09 1.85
C THR A 41 -0.50 -20.26 1.41
N HIS A 42 0.83 -20.09 1.40
CA HIS A 42 1.77 -21.14 1.00
C HIS A 42 2.14 -22.01 2.21
N ARG A 43 2.61 -23.24 1.95
CA ARG A 43 3.02 -24.20 2.98
C ARG A 43 4.53 -24.22 3.23
N GLU A 44 5.28 -23.31 2.62
CA GLU A 44 6.72 -23.22 2.87
C GLU A 44 6.98 -22.71 4.29
N GLU A 45 7.90 -23.36 5.00
CA GLU A 45 8.21 -23.00 6.39
C GLU A 45 9.13 -21.77 6.50
N ILE A 46 9.88 -21.46 5.45
CA ILE A 46 10.94 -20.44 5.48
C ILE A 46 10.84 -19.51 4.27
N GLU A 47 10.42 -18.29 4.58
CA GLU A 47 10.35 -17.16 3.66
C GLU A 47 11.30 -16.05 4.07
N GLY A 48 11.60 -15.14 3.15
CA GLY A 48 12.56 -14.09 3.45
C GLY A 48 12.59 -12.93 2.45
N PHE A 49 13.10 -11.81 2.96
CA PHE A 49 13.40 -10.63 2.15
C PHE A 49 14.90 -10.47 1.98
N ARG A 50 15.28 -9.85 0.86
CA ARG A 50 16.65 -9.37 0.63
C ARG A 50 16.62 -7.88 0.36
N LEU A 51 17.44 -7.15 1.10
CA LEU A 51 17.73 -5.75 0.86
C LEU A 51 19.13 -5.65 0.26
N SER A 52 19.28 -4.97 -0.87
CA SER A 52 20.57 -4.71 -1.49
C SER A 52 20.72 -3.26 -1.91
N ALA A 53 21.97 -2.79 -2.00
CA ALA A 53 22.27 -1.53 -2.68
C ALA A 53 21.86 -1.61 -4.15
N HIS A 54 21.53 -0.46 -4.73
CA HIS A 54 21.27 -0.36 -6.16
C HIS A 54 22.58 -0.60 -6.93
N CYS A 55 22.55 -1.48 -7.91
CA CYS A 55 23.68 -1.74 -8.80
C CYS A 55 23.42 -1.07 -10.14
N SER A 56 24.14 0.01 -10.45
CA SER A 56 24.12 0.62 -11.78
C SER A 56 25.10 -0.12 -12.68
N CYS A 57 24.61 -0.57 -13.84
CA CYS A 57 25.39 -1.33 -14.82
C CYS A 57 26.57 -0.54 -15.41
N ASP A 58 26.52 0.80 -15.33
CA ASP A 58 27.43 1.71 -16.04
C ASP A 58 28.53 2.31 -15.16
N SER A 59 28.51 2.09 -13.84
CA SER A 59 29.48 2.68 -12.91
C SER A 59 30.22 1.61 -12.10
N LYS A 60 31.55 1.58 -12.18
CA LYS A 60 32.38 0.63 -11.42
C LYS A 60 32.68 1.07 -9.98
N ASP A 61 32.39 2.32 -9.60
CA ASP A 61 32.93 2.93 -8.36
C ASP A 61 31.90 3.64 -7.45
N ASN A 62 30.59 3.34 -7.53
CA ASN A 62 29.63 3.89 -6.57
C ASN A 62 29.45 2.95 -5.36
N THR A 63 30.36 3.03 -4.40
CA THR A 63 30.26 2.32 -3.12
C THR A 63 29.33 3.07 -2.16
N LEU A 64 28.01 2.83 -2.27
CA LEU A 64 27.08 3.27 -1.23
C LEU A 64 27.20 2.34 -0.01
N GLN A 65 27.83 2.81 1.06
CA GLN A 65 27.87 2.11 2.34
C GLN A 65 26.59 2.40 3.12
N VAL A 66 25.69 1.43 3.19
CA VAL A 66 24.49 1.48 4.04
C VAL A 66 24.78 0.66 5.29
N ASP A 67 24.75 1.30 6.46
CA ASP A 67 24.77 0.60 7.74
C ASP A 67 23.35 0.44 8.27
N ILE A 68 23.03 -0.76 8.75
CA ILE A 68 21.71 -1.08 9.27
C ILE A 68 21.89 -1.47 10.74
N ASN A 69 21.34 -0.64 11.63
CA ASN A 69 21.33 -0.91 13.05
C ASN A 69 20.80 -2.33 13.35
N GLY A 70 21.52 -3.06 14.19
CA GLY A 70 21.21 -4.45 14.55
C GLY A 70 21.92 -5.52 13.70
N PHE A 71 22.65 -5.13 12.65
CA PHE A 71 23.61 -6.00 11.97
C PHE A 71 25.04 -5.52 12.26
N SER A 72 25.99 -6.45 12.41
CA SER A 72 27.41 -6.08 12.55
C SER A 72 27.98 -5.71 11.17
N SER A 73 28.60 -4.53 11.10
CA SER A 73 29.31 -4.07 9.91
C SER A 73 30.33 -5.13 9.45
N GLY A 74 30.23 -5.59 8.21
CA GLY A 74 31.17 -6.56 7.62
C GLY A 74 30.74 -8.03 7.66
N ARG A 75 29.52 -8.37 8.11
CA ARG A 75 28.95 -9.72 7.98
C ARG A 75 27.57 -9.69 7.34
N ARG A 76 27.26 -10.72 6.54
CA ARG A 76 25.92 -10.96 5.98
C ARG A 76 24.95 -11.13 7.16
N GLY A 77 23.76 -10.52 7.09
CA GLY A 77 22.82 -10.46 8.23
C GLY A 77 22.29 -11.83 8.71
N ASP A 78 22.45 -12.88 7.91
CA ASP A 78 22.17 -14.28 8.25
C ASP A 78 23.34 -15.01 8.95
N LEU A 79 24.54 -14.44 8.91
CA LEU A 79 25.77 -14.91 9.57
C LEU A 79 26.19 -14.03 10.75
N ALA A 80 25.49 -12.91 10.96
CA ALA A 80 25.72 -12.00 12.07
C ALA A 80 24.96 -12.48 13.31
N THR A 81 25.61 -12.44 14.48
CA THR A 81 24.91 -12.66 15.74
C THR A 81 23.95 -11.49 15.97
N ILE A 82 22.64 -11.74 15.82
CA ILE A 82 21.61 -10.71 15.99
C ILE A 82 21.42 -10.47 17.50
N HIS A 83 22.31 -9.69 18.09
CA HIS A 83 22.19 -9.20 19.46
C HIS A 83 21.98 -7.68 19.42
N GLY A 84 20.82 -7.23 19.90
CA GLY A 84 20.49 -5.81 20.01
C GLY A 84 18.99 -5.56 20.06
N MET A 85 18.61 -4.52 20.82
CA MET A 85 17.31 -3.87 20.65
C MET A 85 17.30 -3.22 19.24
N ASN A 86 16.13 -3.16 18.57
CA ASN A 86 15.92 -2.51 17.26
C ASN A 86 16.34 -3.28 15.99
N ARG A 87 16.31 -4.62 16.00
CA ARG A 87 16.48 -5.43 14.77
C ARG A 87 15.31 -5.27 13.79
N PRO A 88 15.49 -5.51 12.48
CA PRO A 88 14.39 -5.50 11.52
C PRO A 88 13.27 -6.45 11.93
N PHE A 89 12.02 -6.02 11.77
CA PHE A 89 10.84 -6.80 12.12
C PHE A 89 9.71 -6.56 11.10
N LEU A 90 8.77 -7.49 11.05
CA LEU A 90 7.54 -7.34 10.28
C LEU A 90 6.42 -6.87 11.21
N LEU A 91 5.89 -5.68 10.93
CA LEU A 91 4.71 -5.17 11.60
C LEU A 91 3.46 -5.71 10.91
N LEU A 92 2.68 -6.55 11.61
CA LEU A 92 1.46 -7.16 11.07
C LEU A 92 0.21 -6.47 11.64
N MET A 93 -0.69 -6.06 10.76
CA MET A 93 -2.00 -5.53 11.12
C MET A 93 -3.08 -6.41 10.48
N ALA A 94 -3.76 -7.22 11.30
CA ALA A 94 -4.79 -8.15 10.86
C ALA A 94 -6.10 -7.94 11.64
N THR A 95 -7.22 -8.35 11.03
CA THR A 95 -8.50 -8.41 11.74
C THR A 95 -8.51 -9.69 12.61
N PRO A 96 -8.77 -9.59 13.92
CA PRO A 96 -8.87 -10.77 14.79
C PRO A 96 -9.93 -11.77 14.31
N LEU A 97 -9.73 -13.06 14.56
CA LEU A 97 -10.61 -14.14 14.09
C LEU A 97 -12.03 -14.00 14.63
N GLU A 98 -12.17 -13.58 15.89
CA GLU A 98 -13.45 -13.35 16.56
C GLU A 98 -14.25 -12.29 15.79
N ARG A 99 -13.59 -11.21 15.39
CA ARG A 99 -14.21 -10.16 14.59
C ARG A 99 -14.49 -10.64 13.16
N ALA A 100 -13.62 -11.47 12.57
CA ALA A 100 -13.79 -12.01 11.23
C ALA A 100 -15.05 -12.90 11.10
N GLN A 101 -15.32 -13.74 12.09
CA GLN A 101 -16.49 -14.62 12.13
C GLN A 101 -17.81 -13.82 12.27
N HIS A 102 -17.80 -12.71 13.00
CA HIS A 102 -18.99 -11.84 13.08
C HIS A 102 -19.17 -10.91 11.86
N LEU A 103 -18.23 -10.89 10.92
CA LEU A 103 -18.30 -10.10 9.68
C LEU A 103 -18.96 -10.84 8.51
N HIS A 104 -19.71 -11.93 8.76
CA HIS A 104 -20.51 -12.60 7.73
C HIS A 104 -21.61 -11.69 7.13
N SER A 105 -21.92 -10.56 7.77
CA SER A 105 -22.50 -9.42 7.06
C SER A 105 -21.39 -8.73 6.27
N SER A 106 -21.41 -8.90 4.95
CA SER A 106 -20.56 -8.18 4.00
C SER A 106 -20.38 -6.76 4.49
N ARG A 107 -19.18 -6.46 5.00
CA ARG A 107 -18.86 -5.14 5.53
C ARG A 107 -19.07 -4.19 4.36
N HIS A 108 -20.22 -3.52 4.32
CA HIS A 108 -20.62 -2.68 3.20
C HIS A 108 -19.47 -1.70 2.97
N ARG A 109 -18.97 -1.68 1.73
CA ARG A 109 -17.71 -1.02 1.40
C ARG A 109 -17.83 0.42 1.88
N ARG A 110 -17.04 0.85 2.88
CA ARG A 110 -17.19 2.20 3.47
C ARG A 110 -16.96 3.31 2.45
N ALA A 111 -16.24 3.00 1.38
CA ALA A 111 -16.13 3.81 0.18
C ALA A 111 -16.81 3.06 -0.96
N LEU A 112 -18.04 3.46 -1.26
CA LEU A 112 -18.78 2.99 -2.43
C LEU A 112 -18.31 3.78 -3.64
N ASP A 113 -18.01 3.07 -4.72
CA ASP A 113 -17.62 3.66 -5.98
C ASP A 113 -18.86 4.05 -6.79
N THR A 114 -18.62 4.74 -7.91
CA THR A 114 -19.66 5.08 -8.88
C THR A 114 -20.38 3.84 -9.41
N ASN A 115 -19.68 2.71 -9.56
CA ASN A 115 -20.28 1.47 -10.06
C ASN A 115 -21.38 0.96 -9.13
N TYR A 116 -21.13 0.98 -7.81
CA TYR A 116 -22.14 0.61 -6.83
C TYR A 116 -23.26 1.64 -6.77
N CYS A 117 -22.94 2.92 -6.55
CA CYS A 117 -23.95 3.95 -6.30
C CYS A 117 -24.83 4.26 -7.51
N PHE A 118 -24.37 3.94 -8.73
CA PHE A 118 -25.14 4.17 -9.96
C PHE A 118 -25.97 2.96 -10.37
N SER A 119 -25.65 1.77 -9.87
CA SER A 119 -26.43 0.55 -10.13
C SER A 119 -27.55 0.33 -9.10
N SER A 120 -27.41 0.88 -7.88
CA SER A 120 -28.38 0.72 -6.80
C SER A 120 -28.99 2.05 -6.35
N THR A 121 -30.26 2.03 -5.98
CA THR A 121 -30.93 3.15 -5.32
C THR A 121 -30.63 3.15 -3.82
N GLU A 122 -29.38 3.47 -3.48
CA GLU A 122 -28.94 3.58 -2.07
C GLU A 122 -29.65 4.76 -1.39
N LYS A 123 -30.13 4.59 -0.15
CA LYS A 123 -30.77 5.66 0.63
C LYS A 123 -29.77 6.41 1.50
N ASN A 124 -28.71 5.74 1.95
CA ASN A 124 -27.63 6.32 2.72
C ASN A 124 -26.71 7.19 1.84
N CYS A 125 -25.69 7.80 2.45
CA CYS A 125 -24.69 8.59 1.74
C CYS A 125 -24.04 7.79 0.59
N CYS A 126 -24.26 8.25 -0.63
CA CYS A 126 -23.70 7.68 -1.87
C CYS A 126 -23.42 8.81 -2.87
N VAL A 127 -22.60 8.53 -3.89
CA VAL A 127 -22.41 9.43 -5.02
C VAL A 127 -23.63 9.40 -5.94
N ARG A 128 -24.09 10.57 -6.39
CA ARG A 128 -25.21 10.76 -7.32
C ARG A 128 -24.70 11.32 -8.64
N GLN A 129 -25.29 10.84 -9.73
CA GLN A 129 -24.94 11.28 -11.07
C GLN A 129 -25.37 12.74 -11.29
N LEU A 130 -24.42 13.56 -11.71
CA LEU A 130 -24.67 14.93 -12.16
C LEU A 130 -23.75 15.23 -13.34
N TYR A 131 -24.35 15.40 -14.50
CA TYR A 131 -23.65 15.95 -15.66
C TYR A 131 -23.89 17.46 -15.69
N ILE A 132 -22.82 18.23 -15.85
CA ILE A 132 -22.89 19.68 -15.99
C ILE A 132 -22.51 20.02 -17.42
N ASP A 133 -23.46 20.59 -18.16
CA ASP A 133 -23.23 21.21 -19.46
C ASP A 133 -22.88 22.69 -19.25
N PHE A 134 -21.70 23.09 -19.74
CA PHE A 134 -21.20 24.45 -19.53
C PHE A 134 -22.13 25.52 -20.12
N ARG A 135 -22.80 25.22 -21.23
CA ARG A 135 -23.70 26.18 -21.90
C ARG A 135 -25.07 26.18 -21.26
N LYS A 136 -25.65 25.00 -21.03
CA LYS A 136 -27.03 24.85 -20.55
C LYS A 136 -27.16 25.16 -19.06
N ASP A 137 -26.24 24.67 -18.24
CA ASP A 137 -26.38 24.73 -16.78
C ASP A 137 -25.66 25.93 -16.17
N LEU A 138 -24.56 26.38 -16.79
CA LEU A 138 -23.73 27.49 -16.30
C LEU A 138 -23.73 28.74 -17.18
N GLY A 139 -24.26 28.65 -18.41
CA GLY A 139 -24.25 29.78 -19.37
C GLY A 139 -22.86 30.18 -19.87
N TRP A 140 -21.83 29.36 -19.62
CA TRP A 140 -20.45 29.63 -20.01
C TRP A 140 -20.23 29.36 -21.49
N LYS A 141 -19.58 30.32 -22.16
CA LYS A 141 -19.24 30.25 -23.58
C LYS A 141 -17.72 30.24 -23.85
N TRP A 142 -16.91 30.39 -22.79
CA TRP A 142 -15.45 30.49 -22.88
C TRP A 142 -14.75 29.13 -22.87
N ILE A 143 -15.44 28.05 -22.47
CA ILE A 143 -14.91 26.69 -22.57
C ILE A 143 -15.28 26.12 -23.94
N HIS A 144 -14.26 25.83 -24.75
CA HIS A 144 -14.43 25.31 -26.11
C HIS A 144 -14.68 23.80 -26.12
N GLU A 145 -13.87 23.03 -25.39
CA GLU A 145 -14.05 21.59 -25.15
C GLU A 145 -13.57 21.22 -23.74
N PRO A 146 -14.22 20.27 -23.05
CA PRO A 146 -15.44 19.56 -23.46
C PRO A 146 -16.69 20.46 -23.36
N LYS A 147 -17.84 20.01 -23.89
CA LYS A 147 -19.13 20.73 -23.69
C LYS A 147 -19.70 20.60 -22.29
N GLY A 148 -19.26 19.59 -21.55
CA GLY A 148 -19.67 19.32 -20.18
C GLY A 148 -18.94 18.11 -19.63
N TYR A 149 -19.15 17.83 -18.34
CA TYR A 149 -18.50 16.71 -17.65
C TYR A 149 -19.38 16.17 -16.52
N HIS A 150 -19.11 14.92 -16.11
CA HIS A 150 -19.73 14.31 -14.94
C HIS A 150 -19.07 14.82 -13.66
N ALA A 151 -19.64 15.88 -13.07
CA ALA A 151 -19.18 16.41 -11.79
C ALA A 151 -19.53 15.45 -10.64
N ASN A 152 -20.75 14.89 -10.69
CA ASN A 152 -21.35 14.11 -9.60
C ASN A 152 -21.36 14.87 -8.25
N PHE A 153 -22.04 14.32 -7.25
CA PHE A 153 -22.00 14.87 -5.89
C PHE A 153 -22.39 13.82 -4.85
N CYS A 154 -21.97 13.99 -3.60
CA CYS A 154 -22.34 13.09 -2.51
C CYS A 154 -23.65 13.55 -1.88
N LEU A 155 -24.63 12.64 -1.73
CA LEU A 155 -25.90 12.94 -1.07
C LEU A 155 -26.46 11.70 -0.33
N GLY A 156 -26.83 11.91 0.93
CA GLY A 156 -27.53 10.95 1.79
C GLY A 156 -27.09 11.08 3.25
N PRO A 157 -27.85 10.52 4.21
CA PRO A 157 -27.50 10.52 5.62
C PRO A 157 -26.31 9.59 5.91
N CYS A 158 -25.52 9.95 6.93
CA CYS A 158 -24.45 9.13 7.51
C CYS A 158 -24.82 8.79 8.97
N PRO A 159 -25.74 7.83 9.21
CA PRO A 159 -26.00 7.38 10.56
C PRO A 159 -24.75 6.73 11.17
N TYR A 160 -24.68 6.66 12.50
CA TYR A 160 -23.58 5.97 13.17
C TYR A 160 -23.52 4.50 12.75
N ILE A 161 -22.32 3.93 12.66
CA ILE A 161 -22.11 2.55 12.18
C ILE A 161 -22.89 1.52 13.02
N TRP A 162 -23.11 1.80 14.30
CA TRP A 162 -23.89 0.94 15.21
C TRP A 162 -25.41 1.19 15.17
N SER A 163 -25.88 2.11 14.33
CA SER A 163 -27.31 2.44 14.17
C SER A 163 -27.89 1.96 12.82
N LEU A 164 -27.09 1.21 12.05
CA LEU A 164 -27.45 0.59 10.77
C LEU A 164 -27.79 -0.90 10.95
#